data_AF-A0A838KUL1-F1
#
_entry.id   AF-A0A838KUL1-F1
#
_cell.length_a   1.000
_cell.length_b   1.000
_cell.length_c   1.000
_cell.angle_alpha   90.00
_cell.angle_beta   90.00
_cell.angle_gamma   90.00
#
_symmetry.space_group_name_H-M   'P 1'
#
loop_
_entity.id
_entity.type
_entity.pdbx_description
1 polymer ?
#
loop_
_entity_poly.entity_id
_entity_poly.type
_entity_poly.pdbx_seq_one_letter_code
_entity_poly.pdbx_strand_id
1 'polypeptide(L)'
;MPETATGVALNTIEVRFTGGMLALNRLLMTLQNKRMPVAGFALGRDSDGMRATILLDCPQESALRYTALISALEDVSEAGPAETIEVTMISTSGDWREAAERSGIEAHEDDGTVIASGDPEKV
;
A
#
# COMPACT_ATOMS: atom_id res chain seq x y z
N MET A 1 10.51 -16.70 22.89
CA MET A 1 10.78 -15.82 21.74
C MET A 1 10.18 -16.51 20.52
N PRO A 2 9.11 -16.00 19.90
CA PRO A 2 8.68 -16.54 18.63
C PRO A 2 9.63 -16.05 17.53
N GLU A 3 9.92 -16.95 16.59
CA GLU A 3 10.84 -16.75 15.47
C GLU A 3 10.38 -15.58 14.58
N THR A 4 11.28 -14.67 14.27
CA THR A 4 11.09 -13.66 13.24
C THR A 4 10.88 -14.40 11.92
N ALA A 5 9.67 -14.31 11.37
CA ALA A 5 9.37 -14.77 10.03
C ALA A 5 10.44 -14.24 9.08
N THR A 6 11.00 -15.11 8.23
CA THR A 6 12.05 -14.81 7.26
C THR A 6 11.87 -13.41 6.67
N GLY A 7 12.81 -12.52 6.97
CA GLY A 7 12.78 -11.11 6.60
C GLY A 7 12.68 -10.91 5.10
N VAL A 8 11.45 -10.75 4.63
CA VAL A 8 11.17 -10.30 3.27
C VAL A 8 10.71 -8.86 3.40
N ALA A 9 11.39 -7.96 2.70
CA ALA A 9 11.03 -6.55 2.69
C ALA A 9 9.72 -6.38 1.91
N LEU A 10 8.77 -5.64 2.48
CA LEU A 10 7.59 -5.20 1.75
C LEU A 10 8.03 -4.14 0.74
N ASN A 11 7.77 -4.40 -0.54
CA ASN A 11 8.12 -3.50 -1.64
C ASN A 11 6.84 -2.90 -2.21
N THR A 12 6.70 -1.59 -2.14
CA THR A 12 5.54 -0.88 -2.67
C THR A 12 5.78 -0.41 -4.10
N ILE A 13 4.80 -0.67 -4.96
CA ILE A 13 4.77 -0.22 -6.35
C ILE A 13 3.51 0.60 -6.58
N GLU A 14 3.64 1.76 -7.21
CA GLU A 14 2.52 2.51 -7.76
C GLU A 14 2.41 2.23 -9.26
N VAL A 15 1.17 2.09 -9.74
CA VAL A 15 0.85 1.81 -11.15
C VAL A 15 -0.25 2.78 -11.58
N ARG A 16 0.00 3.56 -12.63
CA ARG A 16 -0.99 4.38 -13.31
C ARG A 16 -1.42 3.73 -14.60
N PHE A 17 -2.72 3.67 -14.83
CA PHE A 17 -3.28 3.08 -16.02
C PHE A 17 -4.59 3.75 -16.45
N THR A 18 -4.85 3.68 -17.75
CA THR A 18 -6.04 4.23 -18.40
C THR A 18 -6.82 3.09 -19.06
N GLY A 19 -8.14 3.20 -19.21
CA GLY A 19 -8.96 2.10 -19.77
C GLY A 19 -9.94 1.43 -18.78
N GLY A 20 -10.06 1.96 -17.57
CA GLY A 20 -11.13 1.60 -16.64
C GLY A 20 -11.11 0.13 -16.20
N MET A 21 -12.27 -0.52 -16.25
CA MET A 21 -12.44 -1.88 -15.69
C MET A 21 -11.67 -2.96 -16.46
N LEU A 22 -11.48 -2.80 -17.77
CA LEU A 22 -10.76 -3.77 -18.59
C LEU A 22 -9.25 -3.77 -18.28
N ALA A 23 -8.67 -2.57 -18.18
CA ALA A 23 -7.28 -2.37 -17.77
C ALA A 23 -7.04 -2.92 -16.36
N LEU A 24 -7.95 -2.65 -15.42
CA LEU A 24 -7.89 -3.22 -14.07
C LEU A 24 -7.93 -4.75 -14.10
N ASN A 25 -8.87 -5.34 -14.84
CA ASN A 25 -8.97 -6.79 -14.93
C ASN A 25 -7.68 -7.42 -15.52
N ARG A 26 -7.09 -6.79 -16.54
CA ARG A 26 -5.82 -7.24 -17.13
C ARG A 26 -4.66 -7.13 -16.14
N LEU A 27 -4.60 -6.05 -15.36
CA LEU A 27 -3.63 -5.91 -14.27
C LEU A 27 -3.79 -7.04 -13.25
N LEU A 28 -5.01 -7.24 -12.72
CA LEU A 28 -5.29 -8.28 -11.72
C LEU A 28 -4.98 -9.69 -12.25
N MET A 29 -5.36 -9.99 -13.50
CA MET A 29 -5.02 -11.25 -14.16
C MET A 29 -3.51 -11.41 -14.30
N THR A 30 -2.77 -10.34 -14.60
CA THR A 30 -1.29 -10.39 -14.67
C THR A 30 -0.69 -10.75 -13.32
N LEU A 31 -1.13 -10.10 -12.24
CA LEU A 31 -0.68 -10.39 -10.87
C LEU A 31 -0.92 -11.87 -10.52
N GLN A 32 -2.12 -12.38 -10.81
CA GLN A 32 -2.50 -13.77 -10.54
C GLN A 32 -1.74 -14.78 -11.40
N ASN A 33 -1.68 -14.57 -12.72
CA ASN A 33 -1.05 -15.50 -13.66
C ASN A 33 0.46 -15.61 -13.44
N LYS A 34 1.11 -14.51 -13.03
CA LYS A 34 2.53 -14.50 -12.66
C LYS A 34 2.79 -14.92 -11.22
N ARG A 35 1.74 -15.26 -10.46
CA ARG A 35 1.81 -15.65 -9.04
C ARG A 35 2.61 -14.63 -8.22
N MET A 36 2.36 -13.34 -8.46
CA MET A 36 3.04 -12.28 -7.72
C MET A 36 2.59 -12.33 -6.24
N PRO A 37 3.52 -12.24 -5.28
CA PRO A 37 3.20 -12.31 -3.85
C PRO A 37 2.65 -10.97 -3.36
N VAL A 38 1.39 -10.67 -3.72
CA VAL A 38 0.71 -9.43 -3.33
C VAL A 38 0.22 -9.55 -1.88
N ALA A 39 0.77 -8.71 -1.00
CA ALA A 39 0.37 -8.58 0.40
C ALA A 39 -0.75 -7.53 0.59
N GLY A 40 -0.81 -6.53 -0.30
CA GLY A 40 -1.78 -5.44 -0.22
C GLY A 40 -2.05 -4.86 -1.61
N PHE A 41 -3.29 -4.40 -1.81
CA PHE A 41 -3.71 -3.78 -3.05
C PHE A 41 -4.73 -2.68 -2.74
N ALA A 42 -4.42 -1.45 -3.13
CA ALA A 42 -5.32 -0.32 -3.06
C ALA A 42 -5.53 0.27 -4.47
N LEU A 43 -6.74 0.74 -4.73
CA LEU A 43 -7.11 1.33 -6.02
C LEU A 43 -7.79 2.68 -5.76
N GLY A 44 -7.20 3.73 -6.33
CA GLY A 44 -7.75 5.07 -6.36
C GLY A 44 -8.03 5.53 -7.79
N ARG A 45 -8.76 6.63 -7.90
CA ARG A 45 -8.96 7.36 -9.15
C ARG A 45 -8.60 8.82 -8.92
N ASP A 46 -7.80 9.38 -9.81
CA ASP A 46 -7.44 10.80 -9.82
C ASP A 46 -7.81 11.45 -11.17
N SER A 47 -7.39 12.70 -11.39
CA SER A 47 -7.64 13.42 -12.64
C SER A 47 -6.98 12.78 -13.86
N ASP A 48 -5.93 11.99 -13.65
CA ASP A 48 -5.09 11.44 -14.71
C ASP A 48 -5.49 10.00 -15.05
N GLY A 49 -6.30 9.35 -14.21
CA GLY A 49 -6.85 8.02 -14.48
C GLY A 49 -7.04 7.19 -13.22
N MET A 50 -6.74 5.90 -13.34
CA MET A 50 -6.74 4.97 -12.20
C MET A 50 -5.31 4.82 -11.68
N ARG A 51 -5.18 4.73 -10.36
CA ARG A 51 -3.91 4.52 -9.67
C ARG A 51 -4.05 3.32 -8.75
N ALA A 52 -3.22 2.31 -8.95
CA ALA A 52 -3.11 1.17 -8.05
C ALA A 52 -1.83 1.26 -7.24
N THR A 53 -1.94 1.00 -5.94
CA THR A 53 -0.80 0.79 -5.04
C THR A 53 -0.76 -0.69 -4.69
N ILE A 54 0.38 -1.34 -4.96
CA ILE A 54 0.57 -2.77 -4.80
C ILE A 54 1.71 -2.98 -3.83
N LEU A 55 1.44 -3.73 -2.76
CA LEU A 55 2.44 -4.13 -1.78
C LEU A 55 2.89 -5.57 -2.09
N LEU A 56 4.17 -5.77 -2.37
CA LEU A 56 4.74 -7.07 -2.70
C LEU A 56 5.61 -7.60 -1.56
N ASP A 57 5.28 -8.81 -1.11
CA ASP A 57 6.08 -9.56 -0.14
C ASP A 57 7.13 -10.40 -0.88
N CYS A 58 8.20 -9.74 -1.33
CA CYS A 58 9.31 -10.40 -2.03
C CYS A 58 10.62 -9.59 -1.92
N PRO A 59 11.78 -10.18 -2.24
CA PRO A 59 13.03 -9.42 -2.34
C PRO A 59 12.95 -8.31 -3.39
N GLN A 60 13.67 -7.20 -3.17
CA GLN A 60 13.65 -6.01 -4.03
C GLN A 60 13.93 -6.31 -5.51
N GLU A 61 14.86 -7.22 -5.81
CA GLU A 61 15.17 -7.64 -7.18
C GLU A 61 13.95 -8.26 -7.88
N SER A 62 13.16 -9.05 -7.15
CA SER A 62 11.91 -9.63 -7.67
C SER A 62 10.84 -8.56 -7.86
N ALA A 63 10.71 -7.61 -6.91
CA ALA A 63 9.81 -6.48 -7.05
C ALA A 63 10.11 -5.68 -8.32
N LEU A 64 11.37 -5.34 -8.60
CA LEU A 64 11.78 -4.65 -9.83
C LEU A 64 11.42 -5.42 -11.10
N ARG A 65 11.61 -6.75 -11.09
CA ARG A 65 11.18 -7.60 -12.22
C ARG A 65 9.67 -7.55 -12.43
N TYR A 66 8.90 -7.62 -11.36
CA TYR A 66 7.44 -7.53 -11.43
C TYR A 66 6.98 -6.13 -11.89
N THR A 67 7.60 -5.07 -11.41
CA THR A 67 7.37 -3.69 -11.89
C THR A 67 7.57 -3.63 -13.40
N ALA A 68 8.70 -4.14 -13.93
CA ALA A 68 8.96 -4.12 -15.36
C ALA A 68 7.92 -4.90 -16.19
N LEU A 69 7.41 -6.02 -15.66
CA LEU A 69 6.31 -6.76 -16.30
C LEU A 69 5.00 -5.97 -16.31
N ILE A 70 4.70 -5.27 -15.23
CA ILE A 70 3.50 -4.43 -15.11
C ILE A 70 3.62 -3.19 -16.01
N SER A 71 4.77 -2.52 -16.04
CA SER A 71 5.04 -1.37 -16.91
C SER A 71 4.87 -1.70 -18.41
N ALA A 72 5.03 -2.97 -18.79
CA ALA A 72 4.89 -3.43 -20.17
C ALA A 72 3.43 -3.73 -20.58
N LEU A 73 2.46 -3.60 -19.67
CA LEU A 73 1.05 -3.76 -20.01
C LEU A 73 0.57 -2.58 -20.86
N GLU A 74 -0.21 -2.88 -21.90
CA GLU A 74 -0.71 -1.89 -22.88
C GLU A 74 -1.41 -0.68 -22.23
N ASP A 75 -2.15 -0.93 -21.16
CA ASP A 75 -2.98 0.09 -20.49
C ASP A 75 -2.21 0.91 -19.43
N VAL A 76 -0.98 0.49 -19.10
CA VAL A 76 -0.16 1.09 -18.05
C VAL A 76 0.67 2.23 -18.62
N SER A 77 0.49 3.42 -18.07
CA SER A 77 1.25 4.62 -18.46
C SER A 77 2.51 4.80 -17.61
N GLU A 78 2.46 4.37 -16.35
CA GLU A 78 3.58 4.48 -15.41
C GLU A 78 3.50 3.34 -14.39
N ALA A 79 4.65 2.77 -14.05
CA ALA A 79 4.75 1.92 -12.86
C ALA A 79 6.16 2.00 -12.28
N GLY A 80 6.25 2.09 -10.95
CA GLY A 80 7.53 2.31 -10.28
C GLY A 80 7.44 2.10 -8.76
N PRO A 81 8.59 2.01 -8.08
CA PRO A 81 8.62 1.99 -6.62
C PRO A 81 8.00 3.28 -6.08
N ALA A 82 7.26 3.17 -4.98
CA ALA A 82 6.63 4.31 -4.33
C ALA A 82 6.85 4.28 -2.81
N GLU A 83 7.03 5.46 -2.24
CA GLU A 83 6.92 5.65 -0.79
C GLU A 83 5.44 5.87 -0.45
N THR A 84 4.96 5.22 0.62
CA THR A 84 3.54 5.26 0.99
C THR A 84 3.37 5.48 2.48
N ILE A 85 2.31 6.19 2.83
CA ILE A 85 1.81 6.31 4.20
C ILE A 85 0.58 5.41 4.30
N GLU A 86 0.58 4.48 5.25
CA GLU A 86 -0.59 3.67 5.58
C GLU A 86 -1.47 4.46 6.55
N VAL A 87 -2.77 4.53 6.26
CA VAL A 87 -3.75 5.24 7.09
C VAL A 87 -4.85 4.26 7.48
N THR A 88 -5.04 4.07 8.78
CA THR A 88 -6.10 3.23 9.34
C THR A 88 -7.00 4.08 10.22
N MET A 89 -8.32 4.00 10.02
CA MET A 89 -9.31 4.62 10.89
C MET A 89 -9.84 3.59 11.87
N ILE A 90 -9.70 3.86 13.16
CA ILE A 90 -10.12 2.96 14.24
C ILE A 90 -11.20 3.67 15.06
N SER A 91 -12.35 3.04 15.25
CA SER A 91 -13.36 3.53 16.19
C SER A 91 -12.89 3.26 17.61
N THR A 92 -12.77 4.32 18.43
CA THR A 92 -12.39 4.20 19.84
C THR A 92 -13.57 4.55 20.75
N SER A 93 -13.64 3.92 21.94
CA SER A 93 -14.68 4.17 22.95
C SER A 93 -14.15 4.92 24.18
N GLY A 94 -12.91 5.40 24.15
CA GLY A 94 -12.20 5.97 25.29
C GLY A 94 -11.29 7.14 24.89
N ASP A 95 -10.63 7.72 25.88
CA ASP A 95 -9.75 8.89 25.68
C ASP A 95 -8.47 8.49 24.93
N TRP A 96 -8.45 8.79 23.63
CA TRP A 96 -7.35 8.49 22.72
C TRP A 96 -6.09 9.31 23.06
N ARG A 97 -6.21 10.47 23.71
CA ARG A 97 -5.11 11.41 23.92
C ARG A 97 -4.09 10.87 24.92
N GLU A 98 -4.57 10.34 26.05
CA GLU A 98 -3.70 9.72 27.07
C GLU A 98 -3.08 8.39 26.60
N ALA A 99 -3.74 7.69 25.67
CA ALA A 99 -3.18 6.50 25.04
C ALA A 99 -2.06 6.85 24.05
N ALA A 100 -2.28 7.87 23.20
CA ALA A 100 -1.30 8.35 22.24
C ALA A 100 -0.02 8.87 22.92
N GLU A 101 -0.15 9.70 23.97
CA GLU A 101 1.00 10.22 24.73
C GLU A 101 1.84 9.09 25.36
N ARG A 102 1.20 8.08 25.95
CA ARG A 102 1.90 6.94 26.57
C ARG A 102 2.67 6.09 25.57
N SER A 103 2.19 5.99 24.34
CA SER A 103 2.81 5.21 23.27
C SER A 103 3.81 6.01 22.43
N GLY A 104 3.97 7.32 22.71
CA GLY A 104 4.83 8.21 21.94
C GLY A 104 4.33 8.43 20.51
N ILE A 105 3.02 8.34 20.30
CA ILE A 105 2.34 8.57 19.02
C ILE A 105 1.97 10.06 18.96
N GLU A 106 2.33 10.74 17.87
CA GLU A 106 1.83 12.09 17.63
C GLU A 106 0.37 11.99 17.16
N ALA A 107 -0.56 12.66 17.86
CA ALA A 107 -1.97 12.64 17.51
C ALA A 107 -2.58 14.04 17.52
N HIS A 108 -3.31 14.37 16.46
CA HIS A 108 -3.93 15.67 16.23
C HIS A 108 -5.44 15.49 16.03
N GLU A 109 -6.24 16.35 16.66
CA GLU A 109 -7.69 16.37 16.51
C GLU A 109 -8.11 17.51 15.58
N ASP A 110 -8.92 17.19 14.57
CA ASP A 110 -9.59 18.17 13.72
C ASP A 110 -11.05 17.75 13.51
N ASP A 111 -11.98 18.61 13.95
CA ASP A 111 -13.44 18.40 13.86
C ASP A 111 -13.92 17.00 14.33
N GLY A 112 -13.36 16.52 15.45
CA GLY A 112 -13.69 15.21 16.03
C GLY A 112 -13.04 14.00 15.33
N THR A 113 -12.25 14.22 14.27
CA THR A 113 -11.38 13.20 13.68
C THR A 113 -10.00 13.29 14.30
N VAL A 114 -9.47 12.15 14.73
CA VAL A 114 -8.13 12.06 15.31
C VAL A 114 -7.20 11.44 14.29
N ILE A 115 -6.15 12.16 13.93
CA ILE A 115 -5.07 11.67 13.06
C ILE A 115 -3.89 11.36 13.95
N ALA A 116 -3.52 10.09 14.03
CA ALA A 116 -2.35 9.61 14.74
C ALA A 116 -1.24 9.21 13.75
N SER A 117 0.01 9.60 14.02
CA SER A 117 1.19 9.26 13.23
C SER A 117 2.30 8.69 14.10
N GLY A 118 2.91 7.60 13.65
CA GLY A 118 3.99 6.88 14.33
C GLY A 118 4.39 5.61 13.59
N ASP A 119 5.33 4.85 14.15
CA ASP A 119 5.69 3.52 13.62
C ASP A 119 4.44 2.61 13.68
N PRO A 120 4.14 1.81 12.63
CA PRO A 120 2.95 0.95 12.61
C PRO A 120 2.82 0.00 13.82
N GLU A 121 3.93 -0.46 14.37
CA GLU A 121 3.93 -1.34 15.55
C GLU A 121 3.53 -0.62 16.85
N LYS A 122 3.51 0.71 16.84
CA LYS A 122 3.21 1.55 17.99
C LYS A 122 1.83 2.20 17.92
N VAL A 123 1.16 2.18 16.76
CA VAL A 123 -0.14 2.84 16.50
C VAL A 123 -1.31 1.88 16.67
#